data_AF-A0A6A5S3T4-F1
#
_entry.id   AF-A0A6A5S3T4-F1
#
_cell.length_a   1.000
_cell.length_b   1.000
_cell.length_c   1.000
_cell.angle_alpha   90.00
_cell.angle_beta   90.00
_cell.angle_gamma   90.00
#
_symmetry.space_group_name_H-M   'P 1'
#
loop_
_entity.id
_entity.type
_entity.pdbx_description
1 polymer ?
#
loop_
_entity_poly.entity_id
_entity_poly.type
_entity_poly.pdbx_seq_one_letter_code
_entity_poly.pdbx_strand_id
1 'polypeptide(L)'
;VPFRPPALPHDPYKTLPPRWSRNDRLDANRITQFSKLWDNSNKYTGNAYNLLDDKIKIFFSICWQVDIKEEEFHAVFPRILTGRAETFYIQVVERDDSFASAYTAIKNHFDHDVHHQHYYTDWTTTTFARTRTENPDKGLHEVLQILLDKLQLCQRALGKNFEGEDALRTTVINACRG
;
A
#
# COMPACT_ATOMS: atom_id res chain seq x y z
N VAL A 1 21.41 29.64 16.10
CA VAL A 1 20.82 28.39 15.58
C VAL A 1 20.62 28.58 14.08
N PRO A 2 21.31 27.85 13.19
CA PRO A 2 21.11 28.05 11.77
C PRO A 2 19.72 27.54 11.37
N PHE A 3 19.11 28.28 10.45
CA PHE A 3 17.78 28.10 9.88
C PHE A 3 17.36 26.63 9.71
N ARG A 4 16.52 26.14 10.63
CA ARG A 4 15.71 24.95 10.35
C ARG A 4 14.67 25.38 9.32
N PRO A 5 14.63 24.80 8.10
CA PRO A 5 13.55 25.08 7.17
C PRO A 5 12.21 24.79 7.88
N PRO A 6 11.17 25.62 7.69
CA PRO A 6 9.87 25.38 8.30
C PRO A 6 9.43 23.96 7.96
N ALA A 7 9.07 23.18 8.99
CA ALA A 7 8.58 21.82 8.77
C ALA A 7 7.42 21.90 7.79
N LEU A 8 7.48 21.12 6.71
CA LEU A 8 6.37 21.02 5.76
C LEU A 8 5.09 20.72 6.53
N PRO A 9 3.95 21.34 6.16
CA PRO A 9 2.67 21.09 6.80
C PRO A 9 2.40 19.58 6.85
N HIS A 10 2.13 19.07 8.04
CA HIS A 10 1.74 17.67 8.24
C HIS A 10 0.34 17.47 7.67
N ASP A 11 0.23 16.64 6.64
CA ASP A 11 -1.06 16.19 6.11
C ASP A 11 -1.28 14.74 6.57
N PRO A 12 -2.11 14.51 7.62
CA PRO A 12 -2.34 13.17 8.14
C PRO A 12 -3.01 12.24 7.12
N TYR A 13 -3.63 12.80 6.08
CA TYR A 13 -4.30 12.05 5.02
C TYR A 13 -3.38 11.68 3.84
N LYS A 14 -2.09 12.04 3.90
CA LYS A 14 -1.10 11.72 2.86
C LYS A 14 0.23 11.20 3.40
N THR A 15 0.45 11.32 4.71
CA THR A 15 1.75 10.99 5.30
C THR A 15 1.91 9.48 5.46
N LEU A 16 2.88 8.91 4.71
CA LEU A 16 3.33 7.52 4.82
C LEU A 16 4.85 7.46 5.07
N PRO A 17 5.31 6.68 6.07
CA PRO A 17 4.50 5.96 7.07
C PRO A 17 3.72 6.93 7.99
N PRO A 18 2.58 6.49 8.59
CA PRO A 18 1.80 7.32 9.49
C PRO A 18 2.60 7.75 10.71
N ARG A 19 2.28 8.93 11.27
CA ARG A 19 2.88 9.41 12.52
C ARG A 19 2.08 8.91 13.71
N TRP A 20 2.77 8.76 14.83
CA TRP A 20 2.09 8.44 16.09
C TRP A 20 1.09 9.54 16.45
N SER A 21 -0.11 9.12 16.80
CA SER A 21 -1.18 9.95 17.35
C SER A 21 -1.80 9.22 18.54
N ARG A 22 -2.44 9.98 19.43
CA ARG A 22 -3.20 9.39 20.54
C ARG A 22 -4.51 8.78 20.01
N ASN A 23 -5.10 7.87 20.76
CA ASN A 23 -6.38 7.26 20.41
C ASN A 23 -7.54 8.06 21.00
N ASP A 24 -8.30 8.76 20.15
CA ASP A 24 -9.53 9.46 20.52
C ASP A 24 -10.76 8.63 20.08
N ARG A 25 -11.84 8.68 20.86
CA ARG A 25 -13.06 7.92 20.55
C ARG A 25 -13.73 8.41 19.27
N LEU A 26 -13.98 7.50 18.35
CA LEU A 26 -14.81 7.74 17.18
C LEU A 26 -16.27 7.35 17.45
N ASP A 27 -17.22 8.18 17.02
CA ASP A 27 -18.65 7.85 17.14
C ASP A 27 -19.10 6.75 16.15
N ALA A 28 -20.15 6.03 16.54
CA ALA A 28 -20.66 4.89 15.77
C ALA A 28 -21.20 5.28 14.38
N ASN A 29 -21.63 6.52 14.18
CA ASN A 29 -22.16 6.98 12.89
C ASN A 29 -21.03 7.07 11.86
N ARG A 30 -19.91 7.72 12.21
CA ARG A 30 -18.74 7.79 11.31
C ARG A 30 -18.12 6.43 11.03
N ILE A 31 -18.11 5.51 12.01
CA ILE A 31 -17.72 4.10 11.79
C ILE A 31 -18.61 3.45 10.72
N THR A 32 -19.92 3.70 10.79
CA THR A 32 -20.89 3.17 9.83
C THR A 32 -20.73 3.80 8.45
N GLN A 33 -20.50 5.11 8.37
CA GLN A 33 -20.25 5.83 7.11
C GLN A 33 -18.98 5.33 6.43
N PHE A 34 -17.88 5.19 7.18
CA PHE A 34 -16.63 4.61 6.68
C PHE A 34 -16.90 3.21 6.09
N SER A 35 -17.60 2.36 6.84
CA SER A 35 -17.88 0.98 6.42
C SER A 35 -18.74 0.88 5.15
N LYS A 36 -19.59 1.87 4.89
CA LYS A 36 -20.40 1.95 3.66
C LYS A 36 -19.58 2.39 2.44
N LEU A 37 -18.60 3.26 2.64
CA LEU A 37 -17.74 3.76 1.56
C LEU A 37 -16.59 2.80 1.25
N TRP A 38 -16.21 1.95 2.20
CA TRP A 38 -15.16 0.95 2.00
C TRP A 38 -15.65 -0.21 1.13
N ASP A 39 -15.05 -0.35 -0.05
CA ASP A 39 -15.26 -1.53 -0.89
C ASP A 39 -14.48 -2.73 -0.34
N ASN A 40 -15.17 -3.86 -0.13
CA ASN A 40 -14.56 -5.11 0.32
C ASN A 40 -13.47 -5.64 -0.62
N SER A 41 -13.54 -5.32 -1.93
CA SER A 41 -12.49 -5.66 -2.90
C SER A 41 -11.15 -4.97 -2.58
N ASN A 42 -11.19 -3.88 -1.81
CA ASN A 42 -10.01 -3.11 -1.41
C ASN A 42 -9.38 -3.58 -0.11
N LYS A 43 -9.93 -4.60 0.58
CA LYS A 43 -9.32 -5.07 1.82
C LYS A 43 -7.90 -5.58 1.62
N TYR A 44 -7.06 -5.30 2.61
CA TYR A 44 -5.70 -5.77 2.70
C TYR A 44 -5.68 -7.18 3.30
N THR A 45 -5.12 -8.12 2.55
CA THR A 45 -5.12 -9.56 2.83
C THR A 45 -3.86 -10.03 3.55
N GLY A 46 -2.76 -9.28 3.42
CA GLY A 46 -1.41 -9.72 3.80
C GLY A 46 -0.75 -10.65 2.77
N ASN A 47 -1.28 -10.74 1.55
CA ASN A 47 -0.67 -11.49 0.46
C ASN A 47 0.33 -10.64 -0.33
N ALA A 48 1.29 -11.31 -0.97
CA ALA A 48 2.24 -10.65 -1.86
C ALA A 48 1.49 -9.83 -2.93
N TYR A 49 2.06 -8.68 -3.30
CA TYR A 49 1.48 -7.74 -4.28
C TYR A 49 0.14 -7.08 -3.91
N ASN A 50 -0.50 -7.46 -2.81
CA ASN A 50 -1.62 -6.72 -2.25
C ASN A 50 -1.07 -5.67 -1.28
N LEU A 51 -0.59 -4.54 -1.80
CA LEU A 51 0.25 -3.59 -1.03
C LEU A 51 -0.53 -2.82 0.04
N LEU A 52 0.00 -2.78 1.27
CA LEU A 52 -0.62 -2.07 2.40
C LEU A 52 -0.74 -0.57 2.12
N ASP A 53 0.33 0.06 1.62
CA ASP A 53 0.41 1.50 1.37
C ASP A 53 -0.68 1.97 0.39
N ASP A 54 -1.00 1.17 -0.62
CA ASP A 54 -2.09 1.48 -1.56
C ASP A 54 -3.44 1.46 -0.84
N LYS A 55 -3.65 0.52 0.09
CA LYS A 55 -4.88 0.46 0.88
C LYS A 55 -4.97 1.61 1.87
N ILE A 56 -3.83 2.05 2.44
CA ILE A 56 -3.79 3.23 3.30
C ILE A 56 -4.13 4.52 2.54
N LYS A 57 -3.71 4.66 1.28
CA LYS A 57 -4.11 5.83 0.46
C LYS A 57 -5.64 5.91 0.28
N ILE A 58 -6.30 4.78 0.02
CA ILE A 58 -7.77 4.70 -0.07
C ILE A 58 -8.40 5.00 1.30
N PHE A 59 -7.85 4.41 2.36
CA PHE A 59 -8.28 4.63 3.74
C PHE A 59 -8.26 6.10 4.12
N PHE A 60 -7.17 6.81 3.84
CA PHE A 60 -7.05 8.24 4.11
C PHE A 60 -8.03 9.08 3.30
N SER A 61 -8.24 8.76 2.03
CA SER A 61 -9.23 9.45 1.19
C SER A 61 -10.64 9.35 1.79
N ILE A 62 -11.02 8.17 2.29
CA ILE A 62 -12.33 7.97 2.91
C ILE A 62 -12.39 8.67 4.27
N CYS A 63 -11.35 8.54 5.10
CA CYS A 63 -11.30 9.22 6.40
C CYS A 63 -11.47 10.74 6.24
N TRP A 64 -10.78 11.34 5.27
CA TRP A 64 -10.93 12.75 4.93
C TRP A 64 -12.38 13.10 4.50
N GLN A 65 -13.01 12.26 3.68
CA GLN A 65 -14.37 12.48 3.20
C GLN A 65 -15.43 12.44 4.31
N VAL A 66 -15.24 11.60 5.33
CA VAL A 66 -16.15 11.47 6.49
C VAL A 66 -15.64 12.17 7.75
N ASP A 67 -14.70 13.10 7.58
CA ASP A 67 -14.10 13.95 8.60
C ASP A 67 -13.39 13.19 9.74
N ILE A 68 -13.05 11.89 9.59
CA ILE A 68 -12.31 11.11 10.61
C ILE A 68 -10.91 11.69 10.80
N LYS A 69 -10.56 12.04 12.04
CA LYS A 69 -9.29 12.70 12.39
C LYS A 69 -8.18 11.68 12.63
N GLU A 70 -6.93 12.16 12.65
CA GLU A 70 -5.73 11.33 12.82
C GLU A 70 -5.76 10.51 14.12
N GLU A 71 -6.32 11.07 15.18
CA GLU A 71 -6.48 10.41 16.49
C GLU A 71 -7.54 9.30 16.48
N GLU A 72 -8.44 9.32 15.48
CA GLU A 72 -9.59 8.41 15.36
C GLU A 72 -9.34 7.29 14.33
N PHE A 73 -8.27 7.36 13.53
CA PHE A 73 -7.95 6.36 12.50
C PHE A 73 -7.91 4.93 13.03
N HIS A 74 -7.41 4.74 14.26
CA HIS A 74 -7.30 3.42 14.88
C HIS A 74 -8.67 2.70 14.97
N ALA A 75 -9.77 3.44 15.11
CA ALA A 75 -11.10 2.87 15.29
C ALA A 75 -11.68 2.23 14.01
N VAL A 76 -11.18 2.63 12.83
CA VAL A 76 -11.64 2.11 11.53
C VAL A 76 -10.59 1.28 10.80
N PHE A 77 -9.32 1.35 11.21
CA PHE A 77 -8.24 0.58 10.60
C PHE A 77 -8.49 -0.94 10.53
N PRO A 78 -9.05 -1.63 11.56
CA PRO A 78 -9.31 -3.07 11.46
C PRO A 78 -10.25 -3.44 10.30
N ARG A 79 -11.13 -2.52 9.89
CA ARG A 79 -12.15 -2.77 8.85
C ARG A 79 -11.55 -2.95 7.46
N ILE A 80 -10.34 -2.44 7.24
CA ILE A 80 -9.66 -2.57 5.96
C ILE A 80 -8.86 -3.87 5.85
N LEU A 81 -8.78 -4.65 6.92
CA LEU A 81 -8.01 -5.90 6.97
C LEU A 81 -8.91 -7.10 6.67
N THR A 82 -8.30 -8.14 6.11
CA THR A 82 -8.94 -9.46 5.97
C THR A 82 -7.88 -10.55 5.89
N GLY A 83 -8.29 -11.82 5.96
CA GLY A 83 -7.41 -12.97 5.78
C GLY A 83 -6.26 -13.01 6.79
N ARG A 84 -5.03 -13.15 6.29
CA ARG A 84 -3.85 -13.27 7.17
C ARG A 84 -3.53 -11.98 7.89
N ALA A 85 -3.76 -10.82 7.25
CA ALA A 85 -3.55 -9.53 7.89
C ALA A 85 -4.50 -9.28 9.08
N GLU A 86 -5.78 -9.63 8.92
CA GLU A 86 -6.75 -9.56 10.02
C GLU A 86 -6.40 -10.52 11.16
N THR A 87 -6.02 -11.75 10.83
CA THR A 87 -5.58 -12.75 11.81
C THR A 87 -4.38 -12.24 12.62
N PHE A 88 -3.38 -11.69 11.94
CA PHE A 88 -2.20 -11.10 12.59
C PHE A 88 -2.56 -9.91 13.47
N TYR A 89 -3.42 -9.01 12.98
CA TYR A 89 -3.88 -7.85 13.75
C TYR A 89 -4.52 -8.27 15.08
N ILE A 90 -5.43 -9.24 15.05
CA ILE A 90 -6.12 -9.76 16.25
C ILE A 90 -5.13 -10.38 17.25
N GLN A 91 -4.05 -10.98 16.77
CA GLN A 91 -3.07 -11.69 17.62
C GLN A 91 -2.02 -10.78 18.23
N VAL A 92 -1.63 -9.70 17.53
CA VAL A 92 -0.42 -8.92 17.85
C VAL A 92 -0.72 -7.49 18.26
N VAL A 93 -1.77 -6.87 17.72
CA VAL A 93 -2.07 -5.46 17.98
C VAL A 93 -2.93 -5.34 19.22
N GLU A 94 -2.47 -4.56 20.20
CA GLU A 94 -3.19 -4.32 21.45
C GLU A 94 -4.26 -3.24 21.27
N ARG A 95 -5.23 -3.18 22.20
CA ARG A 95 -6.38 -2.29 22.08
C ARG A 95 -6.00 -0.80 22.11
N ASP A 96 -4.93 -0.47 22.81
CA ASP A 96 -4.39 0.86 23.02
C ASP A 96 -3.28 1.22 22.02
N ASP A 97 -2.91 0.32 21.12
CA ASP A 97 -1.99 0.63 20.03
C ASP A 97 -2.53 1.76 19.16
N SER A 98 -1.64 2.69 18.83
CA SER A 98 -1.95 3.75 17.86
C SER A 98 -2.11 3.17 16.46
N PHE A 99 -2.79 3.91 15.58
CA PHE A 99 -2.84 3.57 14.16
C PHE A 99 -1.44 3.39 13.54
N ALA A 100 -0.47 4.24 13.90
CA ALA A 100 0.89 4.14 13.41
C ALA A 100 1.62 2.88 13.92
N SER A 101 1.41 2.51 15.18
CA SER A 101 1.96 1.28 15.76
C SER A 101 1.40 0.05 15.02
N ALA A 102 0.08 -0.02 14.88
CA ALA A 102 -0.60 -1.12 14.20
C ALA A 102 -0.19 -1.22 12.72
N TYR A 103 -0.13 -0.10 12.01
CA TYR A 103 0.37 -0.04 10.63
C TYR A 103 1.80 -0.59 10.55
N THR A 104 2.69 -0.15 11.43
CA THR A 104 4.10 -0.54 11.42
C THR A 104 4.27 -2.03 11.72
N ALA A 105 3.51 -2.56 12.68
CA ALA A 105 3.52 -3.99 13.00
C ALA A 105 3.10 -4.85 11.80
N ILE A 106 2.00 -4.49 11.13
CA ILE A 106 1.52 -5.20 9.94
C ILE A 106 2.54 -5.06 8.80
N LYS A 107 3.01 -3.83 8.52
CA LYS A 107 3.98 -3.55 7.45
C LYS A 107 5.24 -4.39 7.63
N ASN A 108 5.81 -4.42 8.83
CA ASN A 108 7.03 -5.18 9.10
C ASN A 108 6.82 -6.70 9.01
N HIS A 109 5.64 -7.19 9.36
CA HIS A 109 5.35 -8.62 9.29
C HIS A 109 5.18 -9.11 7.85
N PHE A 110 4.46 -8.36 7.01
CA PHE A 110 4.10 -8.79 5.65
C PHE A 110 5.02 -8.27 4.55
N ASP A 111 5.73 -7.16 4.75
CA ASP A 111 6.69 -6.60 3.77
C ASP A 111 8.15 -6.86 4.20
N HIS A 112 8.42 -8.01 4.82
CA HIS A 112 9.78 -8.43 5.19
C HIS A 112 10.65 -8.75 3.95
N ASP A 113 11.98 -8.84 4.15
CA ASP A 113 13.02 -8.89 3.10
C ASP A 113 12.79 -9.93 1.99
N VAL A 114 12.17 -11.07 2.33
CA VAL A 114 11.85 -12.13 1.35
C VAL A 114 10.90 -11.63 0.26
N HIS A 115 9.92 -10.80 0.61
CA HIS A 115 9.01 -10.19 -0.36
C HIS A 115 9.73 -9.14 -1.20
N HIS A 116 10.62 -8.35 -0.59
CA HIS A 116 11.40 -7.33 -1.30
C HIS A 116 12.30 -7.94 -2.38
N GLN A 117 12.99 -9.04 -2.05
CA GLN A 117 13.79 -9.79 -3.03
C GLN A 117 12.95 -10.32 -4.18
N HIS A 118 11.77 -10.87 -3.90
CA HIS A 118 10.88 -11.39 -4.92
C HIS A 118 10.39 -10.28 -5.87
N TYR A 119 10.00 -9.13 -5.33
CA TYR A 119 9.62 -7.95 -6.12
C TYR A 119 10.77 -7.45 -7.00
N TYR A 120 11.99 -7.49 -6.49
CA TYR A 120 13.18 -7.10 -7.25
C TYR A 120 13.51 -8.09 -8.37
N THR A 121 13.38 -9.39 -8.12
CA THR A 121 13.52 -10.42 -9.16
C THR A 121 12.47 -10.23 -10.25
N ASP A 122 11.21 -10.03 -9.90
CA ASP A 122 10.16 -9.79 -10.90
C ASP A 122 10.41 -8.48 -11.67
N TRP A 123 10.86 -7.42 -10.99
CA TRP A 123 11.22 -6.15 -11.64
C TRP A 123 12.34 -6.29 -12.67
N THR A 124 13.35 -7.13 -12.40
CA THR A 124 14.53 -7.27 -13.27
C THR A 124 14.40 -8.36 -14.33
N THR A 125 13.52 -9.35 -14.13
CA THR A 125 13.41 -10.53 -15.01
C THR A 125 12.12 -10.61 -15.82
N THR A 126 11.14 -9.73 -15.56
CA THR A 126 9.93 -9.66 -16.38
C THR A 126 10.26 -9.02 -17.73
N THR A 127 10.13 -9.78 -18.81
CA THR A 127 10.33 -9.30 -20.20
C THR A 127 9.08 -9.49 -21.04
N PHE A 128 8.96 -8.75 -22.13
CA PHE A 128 7.83 -8.89 -23.06
C PHE A 128 7.73 -10.30 -23.65
N ALA A 129 8.88 -10.90 -24.00
CA ALA A 129 8.93 -12.27 -24.52
C ALA A 129 8.41 -13.31 -23.51
N ARG A 130 8.77 -13.16 -22.23
CA ARG A 130 8.28 -14.01 -21.16
C ARG A 130 6.78 -13.82 -20.93
N THR A 131 6.32 -12.59 -20.78
CA THR A 131 4.89 -12.29 -20.57
C THR A 131 4.02 -12.83 -21.71
N ARG A 132 4.51 -12.75 -22.96
CA ARG A 132 3.84 -13.33 -24.13
C ARG A 132 3.75 -14.85 -24.06
N THR A 133 4.81 -15.52 -23.61
CA THR A 133 4.84 -16.97 -23.45
C THR A 133 3.88 -17.44 -22.34
N GLU A 134 3.76 -16.66 -21.27
CA GLU A 134 2.84 -16.91 -20.15
C GLU A 134 1.37 -16.57 -20.48
N ASN A 135 1.11 -15.83 -21.57
CA ASN A 135 -0.23 -15.41 -22.00
C ASN A 135 -0.43 -15.68 -23.51
N PRO A 136 -0.43 -16.96 -23.96
CA PRO A 136 -0.45 -17.31 -25.38
C PRO A 136 -1.77 -16.98 -26.09
N ASP A 137 -2.85 -16.79 -25.33
CA ASP A 137 -4.21 -16.49 -25.80
C ASP A 137 -4.48 -14.99 -26.02
N LYS A 138 -3.55 -14.11 -25.62
CA LYS A 138 -3.75 -12.65 -25.62
C LYS A 138 -3.07 -11.96 -26.78
N GLY A 139 -3.65 -10.83 -27.21
CA GLY A 139 -3.06 -9.97 -28.23
C GLY A 139 -1.81 -9.24 -27.72
N LEU A 140 -0.95 -8.79 -28.64
CA LEU A 140 0.30 -8.10 -28.29
C LEU A 140 0.07 -6.86 -27.41
N HIS A 141 -1.02 -6.12 -27.64
CA HIS A 141 -1.38 -4.96 -26.83
C HIS A 141 -1.72 -5.35 -25.39
N GLU A 142 -2.51 -6.42 -25.20
CA GLU A 142 -2.89 -6.90 -23.88
C GLU A 142 -1.68 -7.45 -23.11
N VAL A 143 -0.78 -8.16 -23.80
CA VAL A 143 0.49 -8.61 -23.23
C VAL A 143 1.34 -7.42 -22.77
N LEU A 144 1.37 -6.34 -23.54
CA LEU A 144 2.09 -5.13 -23.14
C LEU A 144 1.46 -4.50 -21.88
N GLN A 145 0.13 -4.42 -21.80
CA GLN A 145 -0.54 -3.90 -20.61
C GLN A 145 -0.21 -4.75 -19.37
N ILE A 146 -0.25 -6.07 -19.48
CA ILE A 146 0.10 -6.98 -18.38
C ILE A 146 1.54 -6.77 -17.90
N LEU A 147 2.48 -6.58 -18.84
CA LEU A 147 3.86 -6.26 -18.52
C LEU A 147 3.96 -4.93 -17.74
N LEU A 148 3.31 -3.89 -18.25
CA LEU A 148 3.31 -2.56 -17.62
C LEU A 148 2.70 -2.60 -16.22
N ASP A 149 1.54 -3.24 -16.06
CA ASP A 149 0.86 -3.39 -14.78
C ASP A 149 1.75 -4.13 -13.76
N LYS A 150 2.41 -5.22 -14.19
CA LYS A 150 3.32 -5.98 -13.33
C LYS A 150 4.53 -5.13 -12.91
N LEU A 151 5.15 -4.40 -13.82
CA LEU A 151 6.29 -3.54 -13.50
C LEU A 151 5.89 -2.40 -12.57
N GLN A 152 4.78 -1.71 -12.83
CA GLN A 152 4.26 -0.66 -11.95
C GLN A 152 3.93 -1.19 -10.54
N LEU A 153 3.43 -2.41 -10.45
CA LEU A 153 3.17 -3.07 -9.18
C LEU A 153 4.46 -3.38 -8.42
N CYS A 154 5.48 -3.92 -9.11
CA CYS A 154 6.80 -4.15 -8.52
C CYS A 154 7.47 -2.84 -8.07
N GLN A 155 7.37 -1.77 -8.86
CA GLN A 155 7.89 -0.45 -8.52
C GLN A 155 7.34 0.05 -7.18
N ARG A 156 6.00 0.01 -7.04
CA ARG A 156 5.31 0.42 -5.81
C ARG A 156 5.69 -0.49 -4.62
N ALA A 157 5.85 -1.78 -4.86
CA ALA A 157 6.24 -2.75 -3.84
C ALA A 157 7.68 -2.56 -3.34
N LEU A 158 8.59 -2.14 -4.24
CA LEU A 158 10.00 -1.87 -3.92
C LEU A 158 10.21 -0.54 -3.17
N GLY A 159 9.24 0.38 -3.25
CA GLY A 159 9.20 1.62 -2.48
C GLY A 159 10.01 2.77 -3.08
N LYS A 160 10.30 3.77 -2.24
CA LYS A 160 10.81 5.11 -2.65
C LYS A 160 12.09 5.08 -3.49
N ASN A 161 12.95 4.08 -3.33
CA ASN A 161 14.20 3.97 -4.10
C ASN A 161 13.97 3.70 -5.59
N PHE A 162 12.79 3.21 -5.95
CA PHE A 162 12.40 2.89 -7.33
C PHE A 162 11.26 3.80 -7.81
N GLU A 163 10.79 4.73 -6.99
CA GLU A 163 9.71 5.66 -7.32
C GLU A 163 10.16 6.66 -8.39
N GLY A 164 9.29 6.92 -9.38
CA GLY A 164 9.54 7.89 -10.44
C GLY A 164 9.39 7.33 -11.86
N GLU A 165 9.03 8.21 -12.80
CA GLU A 165 8.76 7.83 -14.18
C GLU A 165 10.01 7.34 -14.92
N ASP A 166 11.19 7.88 -14.61
CA ASP A 166 12.44 7.54 -15.28
C ASP A 166 12.89 6.09 -15.02
N ALA A 167 12.78 5.63 -13.76
CA ALA A 167 13.10 4.26 -13.39
C ALA A 167 12.17 3.27 -14.10
N LEU A 168 10.86 3.55 -14.10
CA LEU A 168 9.88 2.73 -14.80
C LEU A 168 10.11 2.72 -16.30
N ARG A 169 10.31 3.89 -16.93
CA ARG A 169 10.56 4.02 -18.36
C ARG A 169 11.78 3.23 -18.79
N THR A 170 12.88 3.34 -18.05
CA THR A 170 14.13 2.61 -18.34
C THR A 170 13.91 1.10 -18.25
N THR A 171 13.23 0.62 -17.20
CA THR A 171 12.93 -0.80 -17.02
C THR A 171 12.01 -1.33 -18.12
N VAL A 172 10.97 -0.59 -18.51
CA VAL A 172 10.08 -0.98 -19.61
C VAL A 172 10.84 -1.10 -20.92
N ILE A 173 11.73 -0.14 -21.24
CA ILE A 173 12.57 -0.22 -22.44
C ILE A 173 13.44 -1.46 -22.42
N ASN A 174 14.06 -1.79 -21.29
CA ASN A 174 14.89 -2.99 -21.15
C ASN A 174 14.07 -4.27 -21.26
N ALA A 175 12.90 -4.33 -20.63
CA ALA A 175 11.98 -5.47 -20.66
C ALA A 175 11.45 -5.77 -22.07
N CYS A 176 11.29 -4.75 -22.92
CA CYS A 176 10.89 -4.90 -24.31
C CYS A 176 12.06 -5.28 -25.25
N ARG A 177 13.32 -5.08 -24.83
CA ARG A 177 14.53 -5.43 -25.61
C ARG A 177 15.02 -6.85 -25.35
N GLY A 178 14.76 -7.39 -24.17
CA GLY A 178 15.05 -8.78 -23.78
C GLY A 178 13.99 -9.76 -24.26
#